data_AF-A0A2W5BD59-F1
#
_entry.id   AF-A0A2W5BD59-F1
#
_cell.length_a   1.000
_cell.length_b   1.000
_cell.length_c   1.000
_cell.angle_alpha   90.00
_cell.angle_beta   90.00
_cell.angle_gamma   90.00
#
_symmetry.space_group_name_H-M   'P 1'
#
loop_
_entity.id
_entity.type
_entity.pdbx_description
1 polymer ?
#
loop_
_entity_poly.entity_id
_entity_poly.type
_entity_poly.pdbx_seq_one_letter_code
_entity_poly.pdbx_strand_id
1 'polypeptide(L)'
;MEPNTDTTDIGALADTLHYLWGMDIDIARATLRNHIDVCAKHTGKSIDEDNIARADADFLISSIKTARAAGELCEIEMAELATATAAYQDVQATADALRTRRDNAINAAVSAGASKSAVARVAGISKQAIAKIVRRAQD
;
A
#
# COMPACT_ATOMS: atom_id res chain seq x y z
N MET A 1 27.11 -35.41 10.76
CA MET A 1 26.86 -33.97 10.91
C MET A 1 25.35 -33.84 10.76
N GLU A 2 24.62 -33.90 11.87
CA GLU A 2 23.15 -33.81 11.83
C GLU A 2 22.78 -32.38 11.43
N PRO A 3 21.83 -32.19 10.51
CA PRO A 3 21.31 -30.86 10.21
C PRO A 3 20.64 -30.33 11.48
N ASN A 4 21.01 -29.13 11.90
CA ASN A 4 20.45 -28.48 13.07
C ASN A 4 19.00 -28.09 12.74
N THR A 5 18.04 -28.97 13.07
CA THR A 5 16.60 -28.85 12.72
C THR A 5 15.82 -27.86 13.58
N ASP A 6 16.48 -26.97 14.33
CA ASP A 6 15.85 -26.09 15.32
C ASP A 6 15.90 -24.61 14.88
N THR A 7 15.85 -24.39 13.56
CA THR A 7 15.75 -23.07 12.94
C THR A 7 14.48 -22.96 12.09
N THR A 8 13.94 -21.76 12.00
CA THR A 8 12.72 -21.42 11.23
C THR A 8 13.03 -20.23 10.33
N ASP A 9 12.15 -19.95 9.36
CA ASP A 9 12.23 -18.71 8.58
C ASP A 9 11.12 -17.72 9.00
N ILE A 10 11.25 -16.48 8.53
CA ILE A 10 10.30 -15.40 8.79
C ILE A 10 8.92 -15.68 8.20
N GLY A 11 8.83 -16.48 7.13
CA GLY A 11 7.58 -16.87 6.50
C GLY A 11 6.77 -17.79 7.41
N ALA A 12 7.37 -18.85 7.91
CA ALA A 12 6.77 -19.78 8.86
C ALA A 12 6.41 -19.11 10.19
N LEU A 13 7.21 -18.13 10.63
CA LEU A 13 6.86 -17.30 11.79
C LEU A 13 5.66 -16.40 11.51
N ALA A 14 5.60 -15.76 10.35
CA ALA A 14 4.45 -14.95 9.96
C ALA A 14 3.17 -15.79 9.83
N ASP A 15 3.25 -17.01 9.28
CA ASP A 15 2.13 -17.96 9.27
C ASP A 15 1.67 -18.29 10.69
N THR A 16 2.63 -18.49 11.61
CA THR A 16 2.33 -18.74 13.03
C THR A 16 1.58 -17.57 13.65
N LEU A 17 2.00 -16.33 13.40
CA LEU A 17 1.31 -15.13 13.87
C LEU A 17 -0.09 -14.97 13.23
N HIS A 18 -0.21 -15.27 11.94
CA HIS A 18 -1.48 -15.28 11.22
C HIS A 18 -2.48 -16.26 11.86
N TYR A 19 -2.08 -17.51 12.06
CA TYR A 19 -2.97 -18.54 12.63
C TYR A 19 -3.26 -18.32 14.12
N LEU A 20 -2.29 -17.86 14.90
CA LEU A 20 -2.49 -17.64 16.34
C LEU A 20 -3.38 -16.43 16.62
N TRP A 21 -3.21 -15.34 15.86
CA TRP A 21 -3.77 -14.05 16.23
C TRP A 21 -4.65 -13.40 15.15
N GLY A 22 -4.82 -14.03 13.99
CA GLY A 22 -5.61 -13.51 12.87
C GLY A 22 -4.98 -12.31 12.18
N MET A 23 -3.67 -12.12 12.34
CA MET A 23 -2.92 -11.03 11.73
C MET A 23 -2.80 -11.25 10.22
N ASP A 24 -2.90 -10.19 9.40
CA ASP A 24 -2.60 -10.32 7.98
C ASP A 24 -1.14 -10.80 7.78
N ILE A 25 -0.90 -11.69 6.81
CA ILE A 25 0.40 -12.34 6.65
C ILE A 25 1.50 -11.34 6.25
N ASP A 26 1.16 -10.32 5.47
CA ASP A 26 2.10 -9.29 5.04
C ASP A 26 2.41 -8.35 6.22
N ILE A 27 1.40 -8.01 7.02
CA ILE A 27 1.57 -7.25 8.27
C ILE A 27 2.41 -8.03 9.28
N ALA A 28 2.20 -9.34 9.40
CA ALA A 28 2.98 -10.20 10.28
C ALA A 28 4.47 -10.22 9.89
N ARG A 29 4.77 -10.33 8.60
CA ARG A 29 6.15 -10.23 8.10
C ARG A 29 6.75 -8.84 8.33
N ALA A 30 6.02 -7.78 8.02
CA ALA A 30 6.49 -6.41 8.25
C ALA A 30 6.79 -6.13 9.72
N THR A 31 5.92 -6.59 10.62
CA THR A 31 6.07 -6.48 12.07
C THR A 31 7.31 -7.26 12.56
N LEU A 32 7.49 -8.51 12.11
CA LEU A 32 8.66 -9.33 12.44
C LEU A 32 9.96 -8.65 12.00
N ARG A 33 10.01 -8.11 10.78
CA ARG A 33 11.17 -7.36 10.28
C ARG A 33 11.49 -6.13 11.13
N ASN A 34 10.47 -5.34 11.46
CA ASN A 34 10.65 -4.17 12.30
C ASN A 34 11.23 -4.55 13.67
N HIS A 35 10.74 -5.63 14.28
CA HIS A 35 11.29 -6.11 15.55
C HIS A 35 12.71 -6.66 15.42
N ILE A 36 13.05 -7.37 14.33
CA ILE A 36 14.42 -7.79 14.03
C ILE A 36 15.36 -6.58 13.93
N ASP A 37 14.95 -5.53 13.22
CA ASP A 37 15.72 -4.29 13.08
C ASP A 37 15.91 -3.56 14.41
N VAL A 38 14.86 -3.48 15.23
CA VAL A 38 14.92 -2.89 16.57
C VAL A 38 15.88 -3.70 17.46
N CYS A 39 15.82 -5.02 17.41
CA CYS A 39 16.73 -5.90 18.14
C CYS A 39 18.17 -5.71 17.70
N ALA A 40 18.44 -5.65 16.38
CA ALA A 40 19.78 -5.41 15.86
C ALA A 40 20.34 -4.06 16.31
N LYS A 41 19.52 -3.00 16.31
CA LYS A 41 19.92 -1.67 16.80
C LYS A 41 20.27 -1.65 18.28
N HIS A 42 19.54 -2.39 19.13
CA HIS A 42 19.75 -2.36 20.58
C HIS A 42 20.81 -3.34 21.07
N THR A 43 20.97 -4.48 20.40
CA THR A 43 21.85 -5.57 20.86
C THR A 43 23.09 -5.77 19.99
N GLY A 44 23.12 -5.17 18.79
CA GLY A 44 24.16 -5.41 17.79
C GLY A 44 24.09 -6.80 17.13
N LYS A 45 23.09 -7.62 17.48
CA LYS A 45 22.90 -8.96 16.93
C LYS A 45 22.00 -8.89 15.70
N SER A 46 22.52 -9.30 14.54
CA SER A 46 21.73 -9.50 13.33
C SER A 46 21.09 -10.89 13.37
N ILE A 47 19.79 -10.96 13.07
CA ILE A 47 19.03 -12.20 12.90
C ILE A 47 18.84 -12.40 11.40
N ASP A 48 19.19 -13.59 10.90
CA ASP A 48 18.99 -13.97 9.51
C ASP A 48 17.53 -14.39 9.29
N GLU A 49 16.80 -13.68 8.41
CA GLU A 49 15.36 -13.91 8.16
C GLU A 49 15.06 -15.31 7.61
N ASP A 50 16.02 -15.93 6.92
CA ASP A 50 15.86 -17.26 6.33
C ASP A 50 16.33 -18.37 7.28
N ASN A 51 16.95 -18.02 8.40
CA ASN A 51 17.53 -18.97 9.35
C ASN A 51 17.52 -18.44 10.79
N ILE A 52 16.31 -18.29 11.32
CA ILE A 52 16.02 -17.78 12.66
C ILE A 52 16.15 -18.93 13.67
N ALA A 53 17.06 -18.80 14.64
CA ALA A 53 17.17 -19.76 15.73
C ALA A 53 15.89 -19.76 16.59
N ARG A 54 15.48 -20.93 17.08
CA ARG A 54 14.27 -21.08 17.91
C ARG A 54 14.17 -20.11 19.09
N ALA A 55 15.29 -19.84 19.78
CA ALA A 55 15.31 -18.87 20.88
C ALA A 55 14.99 -17.44 20.42
N ASP A 56 15.47 -17.05 19.24
CA ASP A 56 15.17 -15.75 18.63
C ASP A 56 13.72 -15.71 18.13
N ALA A 57 13.21 -16.82 17.58
CA ALA A 57 11.81 -16.97 17.19
C ALA A 57 10.84 -16.83 18.38
N ASP A 58 11.10 -17.52 19.50
CA ASP A 58 10.31 -17.43 20.72
C ASP A 58 10.34 -16.01 21.32
N PHE A 59 11.51 -15.36 21.29
CA PHE A 59 11.65 -13.97 21.70
C PHE A 59 10.82 -13.02 20.82
N LEU A 60 10.89 -13.15 19.50
CA LEU A 60 10.14 -12.31 18.55
C LEU A 60 8.63 -12.47 18.76
N ILE A 61 8.12 -13.69 18.87
CA ILE A 61 6.70 -13.96 19.16
C ILE A 61 6.30 -13.30 20.49
N SER A 62 7.08 -13.46 21.56
CA SER A 62 6.75 -12.86 22.87
C SER A 62 6.80 -11.34 22.85
N SER A 63 7.75 -10.76 22.11
CA SER A 63 7.87 -9.31 21.95
C SER A 63 6.65 -8.73 21.23
N ILE A 64 6.23 -9.35 20.11
CA ILE A 64 5.05 -8.93 19.34
C ILE A 64 3.77 -9.10 20.17
N LYS A 65 3.66 -10.19 20.95
CA LYS A 65 2.53 -10.37 21.88
C LYS A 65 2.42 -9.22 22.88
N THR A 66 3.56 -8.72 23.36
CA THR A 66 3.64 -7.62 24.34
C THR A 66 3.30 -6.28 23.67
N ALA A 67 3.87 -6.00 22.50
CA ALA A 67 3.55 -4.83 21.69
C ALA A 67 2.05 -4.78 21.32
N ARG A 68 1.46 -5.93 20.98
CA ARG A 68 0.01 -6.06 20.75
C ARG A 68 -0.80 -5.69 21.98
N ALA A 69 -0.42 -6.23 23.15
CA ALA A 69 -1.12 -5.94 24.40
C ALA A 69 -0.99 -4.45 24.80
N ALA A 70 0.11 -3.80 24.42
CA ALA A 70 0.33 -2.37 24.61
C ALA A 70 -0.37 -1.47 23.57
N GLY A 71 -0.90 -2.05 22.48
CA GLY A 71 -1.59 -1.31 21.41
C GLY A 71 -0.68 -0.79 20.30
N GLU A 72 0.63 -1.04 20.36
CA GLU A 72 1.64 -0.50 19.43
C GLU A 72 1.46 -1.01 17.99
N LEU A 73 0.93 -2.23 17.80
CA LEU A 73 0.64 -2.76 16.47
C LEU A 73 -0.46 -1.97 15.74
N CYS A 74 -1.42 -1.42 16.48
CA CYS A 74 -2.47 -0.57 15.91
C CYS A 74 -1.87 0.73 15.35
N GLU A 75 -0.82 1.27 15.98
CA GLU A 75 -0.15 2.49 15.51
C GLU A 75 0.59 2.27 14.19
N ILE A 76 1.24 1.11 14.02
CA ILE A 76 1.92 0.73 12.77
C ILE A 76 0.91 0.57 11.64
N GLU A 77 -0.17 -0.20 11.86
CA GLU A 77 -1.23 -0.41 10.87
C GLU A 77 -1.92 0.91 10.47
N MET A 78 -2.12 1.83 11.43
CA MET A 78 -2.66 3.16 11.16
C MET A 78 -1.69 4.06 10.38
N ALA A 79 -0.39 3.95 10.62
CA ALA A 79 0.62 4.69 9.86
C ALA A 79 0.71 4.21 8.40
N GLU A 80 0.63 2.90 8.16
CA GLU A 80 0.56 2.32 6.81
C GLU A 80 -0.72 2.75 6.08
N LEU A 81 -1.87 2.69 6.76
CA LEU A 81 -3.15 3.14 6.21
C LEU A 81 -3.13 4.64 5.88
N ALA A 82 -2.54 5.47 6.74
CA ALA A 82 -2.39 6.90 6.50
C ALA A 82 -1.52 7.17 5.26
N THR A 83 -0.42 6.42 5.11
CA THR A 83 0.48 6.53 3.94
C THR A 83 -0.24 6.12 2.65
N ALA A 84 -0.94 4.98 2.66
CA ALA A 84 -1.71 4.52 1.51
C ALA A 84 -2.84 5.51 1.14
N THR A 85 -3.49 6.10 2.14
CA THR A 85 -4.52 7.13 1.95
C THR A 85 -3.94 8.38 1.31
N ALA A 86 -2.78 8.85 1.76
CA ALA A 86 -2.11 10.00 1.18
C ALA A 86 -1.70 9.75 -0.29
N ALA A 87 -1.14 8.58 -0.59
CA ALA A 87 -0.81 8.19 -1.96
C ALA A 87 -2.06 8.12 -2.85
N TYR A 88 -3.16 7.57 -2.35
CA TYR A 88 -4.43 7.52 -3.08
C TYR A 88 -4.97 8.94 -3.37
N GLN A 89 -4.92 9.83 -2.38
CA GLN A 89 -5.37 11.22 -2.53
C GLN A 89 -4.54 11.97 -3.59
N ASP A 90 -3.22 11.76 -3.63
CA ASP A 90 -2.34 12.38 -4.62
C ASP A 90 -2.62 11.89 -6.05
N VAL A 91 -2.79 10.57 -6.22
CA VAL A 91 -3.19 9.99 -7.51
C VAL A 91 -4.56 10.50 -7.95
N GLN A 92 -5.51 10.59 -7.02
CA GLN A 92 -6.85 11.11 -7.30
C GLN A 92 -6.79 12.59 -7.74
N ALA A 93 -6.01 13.43 -7.04
CA ALA A 93 -5.81 14.83 -7.42
C ALA A 93 -5.17 14.96 -8.80
N THR A 94 -4.18 14.12 -9.11
CA THR A 94 -3.54 14.07 -10.43
C THR A 94 -4.54 13.67 -11.52
N ALA A 95 -5.36 12.64 -11.26
CA ALA A 95 -6.39 12.20 -12.20
C ALA A 95 -7.43 13.30 -12.46
N ASP A 96 -7.84 14.02 -11.43
CA ASP A 96 -8.81 15.12 -11.56
C ASP A 96 -8.21 16.32 -12.30
N ALA A 97 -6.93 16.65 -12.07
CA ALA A 97 -6.23 17.67 -12.83
C ALA A 97 -6.14 17.31 -14.33
N LEU A 98 -5.85 16.05 -14.66
CA LEU A 98 -5.82 15.56 -16.04
C LEU A 98 -7.20 15.59 -16.70
N ARG A 99 -8.26 15.21 -15.96
CA ARG A 99 -9.64 15.30 -16.45
C ARG A 99 -10.02 16.75 -16.77
N THR A 100 -9.70 17.69 -15.89
CA THR A 100 -9.93 19.12 -16.11
C THR A 100 -9.18 19.64 -17.34
N ARG A 101 -7.89 19.29 -17.49
CA ARG A 101 -7.10 19.66 -18.69
C ARG A 101 -7.72 19.13 -19.98
N ARG A 102 -8.13 17.86 -20.00
CA ARG A 102 -8.82 17.23 -21.13
C ARG A 102 -10.11 17.97 -21.47
N ASP A 103 -10.94 18.24 -20.46
CA ASP A 103 -12.24 18.87 -20.64
C ASP A 103 -12.09 20.30 -21.17
N ASN A 104 -11.11 21.06 -20.66
CA ASN A 104 -10.74 22.38 -21.19
C ASN A 104 -10.29 22.32 -22.65
N ALA A 105 -9.44 21.35 -23.02
CA ALA A 105 -9.00 21.18 -24.40
C ALA A 105 -10.17 20.82 -25.34
N ILE A 106 -11.09 19.95 -24.89
CA ILE A 106 -12.32 19.62 -25.62
C ILE A 106 -13.17 20.87 -25.85
N ASN A 107 -13.38 21.68 -24.80
CA ASN A 107 -14.15 22.91 -24.88
C ASN A 107 -13.50 23.92 -25.83
N ALA A 108 -12.19 24.12 -25.72
CA ALA A 108 -11.44 25.02 -26.61
C ALA A 108 -11.56 24.59 -28.08
N ALA A 109 -11.42 23.29 -28.37
CA ALA A 109 -11.56 22.77 -29.72
C ALA A 109 -12.96 22.99 -30.30
N VAL A 110 -14.01 22.71 -29.51
CA VAL A 110 -15.40 22.92 -29.94
C VAL A 110 -15.69 24.41 -30.14
N SER A 111 -15.23 25.29 -29.24
CA SER A 111 -15.38 26.74 -29.36
C SER A 111 -14.64 27.32 -30.56
N ALA A 112 -13.52 26.71 -30.96
CA ALA A 112 -12.80 27.04 -32.19
C ALA A 112 -13.50 26.53 -33.47
N GLY A 113 -14.67 25.91 -33.36
CA GLY A 113 -15.50 25.45 -34.48
C GLY A 113 -15.30 23.98 -34.86
N ALA A 114 -14.54 23.20 -34.10
CA ALA A 114 -14.38 21.77 -34.39
C ALA A 114 -15.72 21.02 -34.17
N SER A 115 -16.06 20.12 -35.09
CA SER A 115 -17.24 19.28 -34.92
C SER A 115 -17.08 18.32 -33.73
N LYS A 116 -18.14 18.16 -32.92
CA LYS A 116 -18.16 17.22 -31.78
C LYS A 116 -17.82 15.78 -32.19
N SER A 117 -18.10 15.39 -33.44
CA SER A 117 -17.73 14.09 -33.99
C SER A 117 -16.23 13.92 -34.24
N ALA A 118 -15.55 14.97 -34.71
CA ALA A 118 -14.10 14.94 -34.91
C ALA A 118 -13.38 14.93 -33.56
N VAL A 119 -13.82 15.76 -32.62
CA VAL A 119 -13.25 15.80 -31.25
C VAL A 119 -13.44 14.46 -30.53
N ALA A 120 -14.63 13.84 -30.62
CA ALA A 120 -14.88 12.52 -30.06
C ALA A 120 -13.91 11.45 -30.61
N ARG A 121 -13.66 11.46 -31.92
CA ARG A 121 -12.74 10.51 -32.57
C ARG A 121 -11.29 10.70 -32.07
N VAL A 122 -10.82 11.94 -31.98
CA VAL A 122 -9.45 12.25 -31.53
C VAL A 122 -9.28 11.98 -30.04
N ALA A 123 -10.26 12.35 -29.21
CA ALA A 123 -10.24 12.16 -27.77
C ALA A 123 -10.50 10.70 -27.34
N GLY A 124 -10.89 9.82 -28.27
CA GLY A 124 -11.17 8.41 -27.98
C GLY A 124 -12.41 8.20 -27.09
N ILE A 125 -13.36 9.13 -27.07
CA ILE A 125 -14.57 9.05 -26.25
C ILE A 125 -15.85 9.25 -27.07
N SER A 126 -17.00 8.88 -26.50
CA SER A 126 -18.26 8.98 -27.21
C SER A 126 -18.68 10.44 -27.48
N LYS A 127 -19.45 10.66 -28.55
CA LYS A 127 -20.03 11.99 -28.84
C LYS A 127 -20.94 12.50 -27.71
N GLN A 128 -21.62 11.59 -27.01
CA GLN A 128 -22.46 11.93 -25.85
C GLN A 128 -21.60 12.44 -24.69
N ALA A 129 -20.43 11.84 -24.45
CA ALA A 129 -19.50 12.32 -23.43
C ALA A 129 -18.99 13.74 -23.76
N ILE A 130 -18.64 14.02 -25.02
CA ILE A 130 -18.30 15.37 -25.48
C ILE A 130 -19.46 16.35 -25.22
N ALA A 131 -20.69 15.98 -25.56
CA ALA A 131 -21.85 16.85 -25.35
C ALA A 131 -22.06 17.18 -23.86
N LYS A 132 -21.85 16.20 -22.96
CA LYS A 132 -21.94 16.40 -21.52
C LYS A 132 -20.85 17.34 -20.99
N ILE A 133 -19.61 17.17 -21.47
CA ILE A 133 -18.47 18.03 -21.10
C ILE A 133 -18.72 19.48 -21.52
N VAL A 134 -19.14 19.68 -22.78
CA VAL A 134 -19.43 21.02 -23.32
C VAL A 134 -20.59 21.68 -22.59
N ARG A 135 -21.67 20.93 -22.28
CA ARG A 135 -22.82 21.47 -21.53
C ARG A 135 -22.43 21.94 -20.13
N ARG A 136 -21.62 21.16 -19.40
CA ARG A 136 -21.15 21.51 -18.05
C ARG A 136 -20.28 22.77 -18.00
N ALA A 137 -19.69 23.18 -19.11
CA ALA A 137 -18.87 24.38 -19.18
C ALA A 137 -19.69 25.65 -19.47
N GLN A 138 -20.99 25.50 -19.74
CA GLN A 138 -21.93 26.59 -20.02
C GLN A 138 -22.85 26.90 -18.83
N ASP A 139 -22.87 26.02 -17.83
CA ASP A 139 -23.54 26.19 -16.54
C ASP A 139 -22.56 26.83 -15.53
#